data_AF-A0A8J5I3Y1-F1
#
_entry.id   AF-A0A8J5I3Y1-F1
#
_cell.length_a   1.000
_cell.length_b   1.000
_cell.length_c   1.000
_cell.angle_alpha   90.00
_cell.angle_beta   90.00
_cell.angle_gamma   90.00
#
_symmetry.space_group_name_H-M   'P 1'
#
loop_
_entity.id
_entity.type
_entity.pdbx_description
1 polymer ?
#
loop_
_entity_poly.entity_id
_entity_poly.type
_entity_poly.pdbx_seq_one_letter_code
_entity_poly.pdbx_strand_id
1 'polypeptide(L)'
;MKVTDYELIPGGKNIRVIEETKHEYVDLVAEHIFTIAIHPQINSFLEGFNELVSKELISIFNDKELELLLSGLPEIDLDDLQANTEYTGYSAASTVIQWFWEVVKSFNREDMARLLQFVTGTSKIHKAYGAPERLPSAHTCFNQLYLPEYSSREQLEERLLLAIHEASEGFGFG
;
A
#
# COMPACT_ATOMS: atom_id res chain seq x y z
N MET A 1 -0.91 20.81 -27.35
CA MET A 1 -1.38 19.55 -26.74
C MET A 1 -2.76 19.27 -27.30
N LYS A 2 -2.93 18.23 -28.15
CA LYS A 2 -4.25 17.84 -28.64
C LYS A 2 -4.92 17.03 -27.53
N VAL A 3 -6.03 17.52 -26.99
CA VAL A 3 -6.92 16.71 -26.15
C VAL A 3 -7.68 15.80 -27.09
N THR A 4 -7.54 14.48 -26.92
CA THR A 4 -8.28 13.47 -27.67
C THR A 4 -9.27 12.81 -26.75
N ASP A 5 -10.56 12.90 -27.08
CA ASP A 5 -11.63 12.18 -26.38
C ASP A 5 -11.44 10.66 -26.60
N TYR A 6 -11.69 9.86 -25.57
CA TYR A 6 -11.72 8.39 -25.64
C TYR A 6 -13.09 7.90 -25.16
N GLU A 7 -13.76 7.08 -25.97
CA GLU A 7 -15.01 6.45 -25.57
C GLU A 7 -14.71 5.14 -24.83
N LEU A 8 -15.17 5.03 -23.57
CA LEU A 8 -14.98 3.83 -22.74
C LEU A 8 -15.76 2.61 -23.27
N ILE A 9 -16.91 2.86 -23.89
CA ILE A 9 -17.73 1.89 -24.60
C ILE A 9 -18.15 2.48 -25.95
N PRO A 10 -18.46 1.65 -26.96
CA PRO A 10 -18.91 2.14 -28.26
C PRO A 10 -20.13 3.07 -28.15
N GLY A 11 -20.00 4.31 -28.63
CA GLY A 11 -21.07 5.31 -28.57
C GLY A 11 -21.30 5.91 -27.17
N GLY A 12 -20.38 5.65 -26.23
CA GLY A 12 -20.48 6.07 -24.83
C GLY A 12 -20.62 7.57 -24.64
N LYS A 13 -20.17 8.40 -25.60
CA LYS A 13 -20.35 9.86 -25.55
C LYS A 13 -21.81 10.30 -25.43
N ASN A 14 -22.76 9.47 -25.88
CA ASN A 14 -24.19 9.74 -25.81
C ASN A 14 -24.91 9.02 -24.66
N ILE A 15 -24.18 8.25 -23.85
CA ILE A 15 -24.74 7.47 -22.76
C ILE A 15 -24.42 8.20 -21.46
N ARG A 16 -25.47 8.63 -20.75
CA ARG A 16 -25.30 9.29 -19.45
C ARG A 16 -25.00 8.24 -18.38
N VAL A 17 -24.00 8.49 -17.56
CA VAL A 17 -23.75 7.72 -16.33
C VAL A 17 -24.87 7.98 -15.33
N ILE A 18 -25.51 6.92 -14.86
CA ILE A 18 -26.57 6.93 -13.84
C ILE A 18 -26.11 6.10 -12.64
N GLU A 19 -26.84 6.15 -11.52
CA GLU A 19 -26.39 5.47 -10.30
C GLU A 19 -26.21 3.96 -10.50
N GLU A 20 -27.05 3.35 -11.34
CA GLU A 20 -27.00 1.93 -11.71
C GLU A 20 -25.77 1.58 -12.55
N THR A 21 -25.24 2.51 -13.37
CA THR A 21 -24.08 2.27 -14.27
C THR A 21 -22.78 2.88 -13.77
N LYS A 22 -22.82 3.58 -12.64
CA LYS A 22 -21.68 4.31 -12.07
C LYS A 22 -20.50 3.41 -11.73
N HIS A 23 -20.76 2.20 -11.22
CA HIS A 23 -19.69 1.24 -10.92
C HIS A 23 -18.95 0.81 -12.17
N GLU A 24 -19.68 0.39 -13.21
CA GLU A 24 -19.10 0.03 -14.52
C GLU A 24 -18.31 1.18 -15.13
N TYR A 25 -18.83 2.41 -15.06
CA TYR A 25 -18.08 3.59 -15.52
C TYR A 25 -16.75 3.76 -14.78
N VAL A 26 -16.72 3.60 -13.46
CA VAL A 26 -15.48 3.71 -12.67
C VAL A 26 -14.48 2.62 -13.05
N ASP A 27 -14.94 1.38 -13.22
CA ASP A 27 -14.08 0.25 -13.61
C ASP A 27 -13.45 0.49 -14.99
N LEU A 28 -14.25 0.94 -15.96
CA LEU A 28 -13.77 1.27 -17.31
C LEU A 28 -12.79 2.44 -17.33
N VAL A 29 -13.02 3.46 -16.51
CA VAL A 29 -12.07 4.58 -16.37
C VAL A 29 -10.75 4.09 -15.79
N ALA A 30 -10.79 3.26 -14.75
CA ALA A 30 -9.60 2.69 -14.14
C ALA A 30 -8.82 1.83 -15.15
N GLU A 31 -9.50 0.93 -15.86
CA GLU A 31 -8.90 0.11 -16.90
C GLU A 31 -8.28 0.95 -18.02
N HIS A 32 -8.96 2.03 -18.43
CA HIS A 32 -8.43 2.91 -19.47
C HIS A 32 -7.13 3.60 -19.02
N ILE A 33 -7.14 4.18 -17.81
CA ILE A 33 -6.01 4.94 -17.28
C ILE A 33 -4.82 4.04 -16.99
N PHE A 34 -5.03 2.88 -16.38
CA PHE A 34 -3.95 2.00 -15.92
C PHE A 34 -3.46 1.03 -16.98
N THR A 35 -4.28 0.68 -17.98
CA THR A 35 -3.94 -0.37 -18.95
C THR A 35 -4.06 0.12 -20.39
N ILE A 36 -5.24 0.55 -20.84
CA ILE A 36 -5.51 0.76 -22.26
C ILE A 36 -4.67 1.91 -22.83
N ALA A 37 -4.58 3.04 -22.12
CA ALA A 37 -3.87 4.23 -22.58
C ALA A 37 -2.37 4.01 -22.81
N ILE A 38 -1.78 2.99 -22.17
CA ILE A 38 -0.36 2.64 -22.24
C ILE A 38 -0.13 1.20 -22.73
N HIS A 39 -1.15 0.59 -23.35
CA HIS A 39 -1.12 -0.81 -23.76
C HIS A 39 0.03 -1.17 -24.72
N PRO A 40 0.41 -0.33 -25.71
CA PRO A 40 1.58 -0.60 -26.54
C PRO A 40 2.86 -0.74 -25.71
N GLN A 41 3.07 0.14 -24.73
CA GLN A 41 4.24 0.17 -23.87
C GLN A 41 4.27 -1.05 -22.92
N ILE A 42 3.12 -1.40 -22.34
CA ILE A 42 2.98 -2.61 -21.52
C ILE A 42 3.32 -3.85 -22.34
N ASN A 43 2.79 -3.98 -23.56
CA ASN A 43 3.03 -5.16 -24.39
C ASN A 43 4.49 -5.29 -24.82
N SER A 44 5.13 -4.19 -25.24
CA SER A 44 6.55 -4.22 -25.58
C SER A 44 7.43 -4.57 -24.38
N PHE A 45 7.08 -4.08 -23.18
CA PHE A 45 7.78 -4.46 -21.95
C PHE A 45 7.60 -5.96 -21.64
N LEU A 46 6.37 -6.47 -21.69
CA LEU A 46 6.06 -7.87 -21.43
C LEU A 46 6.70 -8.80 -22.46
N GLU A 47 6.79 -8.41 -23.72
CA GLU A 47 7.49 -9.18 -24.76
C GLU A 47 8.97 -9.34 -24.40
N GLY A 48 9.68 -8.23 -24.19
CA GLY A 48 11.10 -8.28 -23.82
C GLY A 48 11.37 -8.95 -22.46
N PHE A 49 10.47 -8.78 -21.48
CA PHE A 49 10.57 -9.48 -20.20
C PHE A 49 10.40 -11.00 -20.36
N ASN A 50 9.41 -11.43 -21.14
CA ASN A 50 9.11 -12.85 -21.35
C ASN A 50 10.13 -13.59 -22.23
N GLU A 51 10.97 -12.86 -22.99
CA GLU A 51 12.13 -13.44 -23.68
C GLU A 51 13.20 -13.95 -22.71
N LEU A 52 13.30 -13.33 -21.53
CA LEU A 52 14.31 -13.67 -20.51
C LEU A 52 13.74 -14.53 -19.39
N VAL A 53 12.48 -14.29 -19.01
CA VAL A 53 11.82 -14.94 -17.87
C VAL A 53 10.54 -15.60 -18.35
N SER A 54 10.39 -16.92 -18.13
CA SER A 54 9.18 -17.63 -18.54
C SER A 54 7.95 -17.10 -17.79
N LYS A 55 6.87 -16.90 -18.55
CA LYS A 55 5.58 -16.45 -18.03
C LYS A 55 5.01 -17.40 -16.98
N GLU A 56 5.22 -18.70 -17.16
CA GLU A 56 4.79 -19.72 -16.20
C GLU A 56 5.51 -19.57 -14.86
N LEU A 57 6.82 -19.30 -14.87
CA LEU A 57 7.60 -19.11 -13.65
C LEU A 57 7.21 -17.82 -12.92
N ILE A 58 6.98 -16.73 -13.65
CA ILE A 58 6.63 -15.46 -13.02
C ILE A 58 5.22 -15.46 -12.46
N SER A 59 4.30 -16.23 -13.05
CA SER A 59 2.90 -16.32 -12.62
C SER A 59 2.68 -16.99 -11.26
N ILE A 60 3.72 -17.60 -10.68
CA ILE A 60 3.68 -18.21 -9.34
C ILE A 60 3.63 -17.14 -8.25
N PHE A 61 4.20 -15.96 -8.53
CA PHE A 61 4.30 -14.86 -7.58
C PHE A 61 3.12 -13.90 -7.71
N ASN A 62 2.62 -13.42 -6.57
CA ASN A 62 1.74 -12.24 -6.58
C ASN A 62 2.53 -10.95 -6.84
N ASP A 63 1.84 -9.81 -6.94
CA ASP A 63 2.46 -8.52 -7.23
C ASP A 63 3.51 -8.10 -6.18
N LYS A 64 3.31 -8.46 -4.90
CA LYS A 64 4.23 -8.12 -3.81
C LYS A 64 5.47 -8.99 -3.80
N GLU A 65 5.29 -10.29 -4.02
CA GLU A 65 6.42 -11.21 -4.13
C GLU A 65 7.27 -10.90 -5.36
N LEU A 66 6.62 -10.50 -6.47
CA LEU A 66 7.32 -10.06 -7.68
C LEU A 66 8.11 -8.76 -7.46
N GLU A 67 7.50 -7.77 -6.79
CA GLU A 67 8.17 -6.54 -6.39
C GLU A 67 9.41 -6.84 -5.52
N LEU A 68 9.25 -7.75 -4.56
CA LEU A 68 10.33 -8.16 -3.67
C LEU A 68 11.45 -8.90 -4.40
N LEU A 69 11.10 -9.78 -5.33
CA LEU A 69 12.06 -10.53 -6.14
C LEU A 69 12.92 -9.59 -7.00
N LEU A 70 12.30 -8.55 -7.58
CA LEU A 70 12.98 -7.60 -8.46
C LEU A 70 13.79 -6.54 -7.68
N SER A 71 13.23 -6.04 -6.58
CA SER A 71 13.79 -4.90 -5.84
C SER A 71 14.67 -5.31 -4.67
N GLY A 72 14.57 -6.57 -4.22
CA GLY A 72 15.15 -7.03 -2.96
C GLY A 72 14.43 -6.47 -1.74
N LEU A 73 14.82 -6.94 -0.55
CA LEU A 73 14.40 -6.31 0.70
C LEU A 73 15.20 -5.01 0.88
N PRO A 74 14.56 -3.84 1.03
CA PRO A 74 15.28 -2.62 1.35
C PRO A 74 15.99 -2.78 2.70
N GLU A 75 17.27 -2.43 2.77
CA GLU A 75 17.95 -2.23 4.05
C GLU A 75 17.53 -0.85 4.57
N ILE A 76 16.65 -0.84 5.58
CA ILE A 76 16.16 0.40 6.19
C ILE A 76 17.16 0.83 7.27
N ASP A 77 17.72 2.01 7.09
CA ASP A 77 18.45 2.69 8.16
C ASP A 77 17.44 3.29 9.15
N LEU A 78 17.32 2.65 10.31
CA LEU A 78 16.39 3.08 11.34
C LEU A 78 16.76 4.41 11.97
N ASP A 79 18.06 4.72 12.07
CA ASP A 79 18.51 5.97 12.65
C ASP A 79 18.15 7.13 11.71
N ASP A 80 18.29 6.92 10.39
CA ASP A 80 17.84 7.88 9.37
C ASP A 80 16.32 8.06 9.38
N LEU A 81 15.56 6.96 9.42
CA LEU A 81 14.09 7.03 9.47
C LEU A 81 13.61 7.79 10.71
N GLN A 82 14.22 7.53 11.88
CA GLN A 82 13.88 8.20 13.13
C GLN A 82 14.25 9.70 13.10
N ALA A 83 15.41 10.04 12.54
CA ALA A 83 15.88 11.43 12.43
C ALA A 83 15.00 12.29 11.52
N ASN A 84 14.37 11.69 10.51
CA ASN A 84 13.53 12.37 9.51
C ASN A 84 12.02 12.20 9.76
N THR A 85 11.60 11.69 10.92
CA THR A 85 10.18 11.55 11.27
C THR A 85 9.62 12.82 11.91
N GLU A 86 8.54 13.35 11.36
CA GLU A 86 7.77 14.46 11.95
C GLU A 86 6.64 13.94 12.86
N TYR A 87 6.41 14.64 13.98
CA TYR A 87 5.39 14.27 14.96
C TYR A 87 4.28 15.33 15.03
N THR A 88 3.02 14.90 14.91
CA THR A 88 1.84 15.75 15.10
C THR A 88 1.04 15.22 16.29
N GLY A 89 0.80 16.06 17.30
CA GLY A 89 0.13 15.65 18.55
C GLY A 89 1.03 14.88 19.53
N TYR A 90 2.20 14.43 19.08
CA TYR A 90 3.25 13.82 19.89
C TYR A 90 4.56 14.60 19.77
N SER A 91 5.55 14.19 20.55
CA SER A 91 6.94 14.60 20.41
C SER A 91 7.85 13.38 20.49
N ALA A 92 9.12 13.52 20.11
CA ALA A 92 10.12 12.47 20.30
C ALA A 92 10.28 12.02 21.78
N ALA A 93 9.87 12.86 22.74
CA ALA A 93 9.91 12.54 24.17
C ALA A 93 8.63 11.84 24.67
N SER A 94 7.59 11.72 23.84
CA SER A 94 6.34 11.04 24.23
C SER A 94 6.62 9.55 24.46
N THR A 95 6.12 9.01 25.57
CA THR A 95 6.35 7.60 25.96
C THR A 95 5.95 6.62 24.85
N VAL A 96 4.80 6.85 24.20
CA VAL A 96 4.32 6.01 23.10
C VAL A 96 5.25 6.02 21.88
N ILE A 97 5.93 7.15 21.63
CA ILE A 97 6.91 7.28 20.54
C ILE A 97 8.23 6.58 20.89
N GLN A 98 8.67 6.67 22.14
CA GLN A 98 9.84 5.92 22.61
C GLN A 98 9.59 4.41 22.48
N TRP A 99 8.43 3.93 22.94
CA TRP A 99 8.03 2.53 22.78
C TRP A 99 7.94 2.11 21.31
N PHE A 100 7.38 2.96 20.45
CA PHE A 100 7.32 2.69 19.01
C PHE A 100 8.72 2.41 18.45
N TRP A 101 9.70 3.28 18.68
CA TRP A 101 11.05 3.09 18.16
C TRP A 101 11.78 1.89 18.78
N GLU A 102 11.57 1.61 20.07
CA GLU A 102 12.12 0.42 20.71
C GLU A 102 11.54 -0.88 20.13
N VAL A 103 10.25 -0.89 19.81
CA VAL A 103 9.58 -2.03 19.17
C VAL A 103 10.07 -2.20 17.73
N VAL A 104 10.07 -1.12 16.94
CA VAL A 104 10.53 -1.15 15.54
C VAL A 104 12.00 -1.58 15.45
N LYS A 105 12.85 -1.18 16.39
CA LYS A 105 14.25 -1.63 16.47
C LYS A 105 14.40 -3.13 16.71
N SER A 106 13.39 -3.78 17.28
CA SER A 106 13.37 -5.23 17.51
C SER A 106 12.78 -6.04 16.34
N PHE A 107 12.25 -5.38 15.31
CA PHE A 107 11.68 -6.04 14.15
C PHE A 107 12.75 -6.79 13.35
N ASN A 108 12.36 -7.96 12.85
CA ASN A 108 13.13 -8.63 11.81
C ASN A 108 12.96 -7.88 10.47
N ARG A 109 13.73 -8.28 9.44
CA ARG A 109 13.70 -7.63 8.13
C ARG A 109 12.32 -7.67 7.46
N GLU A 110 11.55 -8.71 7.70
CA GLU A 110 10.24 -8.91 7.09
C GLU A 110 9.20 -7.96 7.70
N ASP A 111 9.18 -7.85 9.03
CA ASP A 111 8.27 -6.95 9.74
C ASP A 111 8.65 -5.48 9.51
N MET A 112 9.94 -5.20 9.35
CA MET A 112 10.42 -3.88 8.92
C MET A 112 9.89 -3.51 7.51
N ALA A 113 9.97 -4.44 6.56
CA ALA A 113 9.44 -4.24 5.22
C ALA A 113 7.91 -4.04 5.22
N ARG A 114 7.20 -4.84 6.04
CA ARG A 114 5.75 -4.69 6.23
C ARG A 114 5.38 -3.35 6.84
N LEU A 115 6.13 -2.86 7.83
CA LEU A 115 5.89 -1.55 8.43
C LEU A 115 6.06 -0.43 7.40
N LEU A 116 7.13 -0.48 6.60
CA LEU A 116 7.34 0.50 5.54
C LEU A 116 6.18 0.46 4.54
N GLN A 117 5.82 -0.72 4.05
CA GLN A 117 4.68 -0.91 3.15
C GLN A 117 3.37 -0.44 3.79
N PHE A 118 3.19 -0.66 5.09
CA PHE A 118 2.02 -0.20 5.83
C PHE A 118 1.88 1.32 5.77
N VAL A 119 2.98 2.04 5.95
CA VAL A 119 2.99 3.51 5.97
C VAL A 119 3.02 4.14 4.59
N THR A 120 3.68 3.52 3.61
CA THR A 120 3.97 4.12 2.29
C THR A 120 3.20 3.52 1.12
N GLY A 121 2.61 2.31 1.25
CA GLY A 121 2.22 1.50 0.10
C GLY A 121 0.94 0.67 0.18
N THR A 122 0.24 0.58 1.32
CA THR A 122 -1.05 -0.14 1.42
C THR A 122 -2.25 0.76 1.76
N SER A 123 -3.27 0.75 0.90
CA SER A 123 -4.48 1.58 1.04
C SER A 123 -5.53 1.03 2.02
N LYS A 124 -5.20 0.02 2.85
CA LYS A 124 -6.16 -0.58 3.79
C LYS A 124 -6.43 0.34 4.99
N ILE A 125 -7.67 0.82 5.07
CA ILE A 125 -8.20 1.57 6.21
C ILE A 125 -8.78 0.57 7.23
N HIS A 126 -8.18 0.44 8.41
CA HIS A 126 -8.75 -0.37 9.49
C HIS A 126 -9.94 0.34 10.15
N LYS A 127 -11.06 -0.37 10.34
CA LYS A 127 -12.20 0.16 11.10
C LYS A 127 -11.81 0.27 12.57
N ALA A 128 -11.97 1.46 13.14
CA ALA A 128 -11.74 1.71 14.56
C ALA A 128 -12.78 0.98 15.41
N TYR A 129 -12.44 -0.20 15.94
CA TYR A 129 -13.13 -0.75 17.11
C TYR A 129 -12.81 0.16 18.32
N GLY A 130 -13.71 0.25 19.29
CA GLY A 130 -13.63 1.22 20.40
C GLY A 130 -12.30 1.19 21.17
N ALA A 131 -11.94 2.30 21.84
CA ALA A 131 -10.82 2.30 22.79
C ALA A 131 -11.12 1.30 23.92
N PRO A 132 -10.18 0.42 24.33
CA PRO A 132 -8.73 0.46 24.14
C PRO A 132 -8.15 -0.45 23.02
N GLU A 133 -8.97 -0.93 22.08
CA GLU A 133 -8.56 -1.96 21.11
C GLU A 133 -8.21 -1.40 19.71
N ARG A 134 -7.98 -0.09 19.59
CA ARG A 134 -7.67 0.53 18.30
C ARG A 134 -6.32 0.07 17.76
N LEU A 135 -6.32 -0.43 16.53
CA LEU A 135 -5.11 -0.69 15.77
C LEU A 135 -4.52 0.62 15.22
N PRO A 136 -3.20 0.67 14.97
CA PRO A 136 -2.61 1.75 14.18
C PRO A 136 -3.24 1.79 12.78
N SER A 137 -3.31 2.98 12.20
CA SER A 137 -3.78 3.19 10.83
C SER A 137 -2.82 4.06 10.05
N ALA A 138 -2.75 3.88 8.73
CA ALA A 138 -1.84 4.64 7.88
C ALA A 138 -2.60 5.41 6.79
N HIS A 139 -2.04 6.56 6.40
CA HIS A 139 -2.43 7.31 5.22
C HIS A 139 -1.24 7.37 4.27
N THR A 140 -1.24 6.48 3.30
CA THR A 140 -0.10 6.25 2.39
C THR A 140 0.24 7.44 1.52
N CYS A 141 -0.78 8.19 1.03
CA CYS A 141 -0.56 9.39 0.23
C CYS A 141 0.28 10.47 0.93
N PHE A 142 0.41 10.41 2.26
CA PHE A 142 1.14 11.36 3.08
C PHE A 142 2.23 10.71 3.95
N ASN A 143 2.51 9.41 3.75
CA ASN A 143 3.43 8.64 4.60
C ASN A 143 3.15 8.80 6.10
N GLN A 144 1.88 8.84 6.49
CA GLN A 144 1.47 9.21 7.84
C GLN A 144 0.93 7.99 8.61
N LEU A 145 1.56 7.69 9.76
CA LEU A 145 1.09 6.69 10.72
C LEU A 145 0.31 7.36 11.86
N TYR A 146 -0.91 6.89 12.10
CA TYR A 146 -1.72 7.24 13.26
C TYR A 146 -1.52 6.19 14.33
N LEU A 147 -0.90 6.60 15.44
CA LEU A 147 -0.61 5.75 16.57
C LEU A 147 -1.54 6.11 17.74
N PRO A 148 -2.44 5.22 18.17
CA PRO A 148 -3.21 5.40 19.38
C PRO A 148 -2.32 5.51 20.64
N GLU A 149 -2.80 6.19 21.67
CA GLU A 149 -2.17 6.14 22.99
C GLU A 149 -2.41 4.76 23.63
N TYR A 150 -1.37 3.94 23.63
CA TYR A 150 -1.36 2.64 24.30
C TYR A 150 -0.96 2.78 25.76
N SER A 151 -1.44 1.88 26.62
CA SER A 151 -1.16 1.90 28.06
C SER A 151 0.15 1.19 28.43
N SER A 152 0.69 0.36 27.53
CA SER A 152 1.98 -0.30 27.70
C SER A 152 2.72 -0.53 26.38
N ARG A 153 4.03 -0.79 26.47
CA ARG A 153 4.88 -1.13 25.33
C ARG A 153 4.42 -2.42 24.65
N GLU A 154 4.05 -3.42 25.44
CA GLU A 154 3.60 -4.74 24.97
C GLU A 154 2.30 -4.61 24.18
N GLN A 155 1.37 -3.75 24.64
CA GLN A 155 0.15 -3.47 23.91
C GLN A 155 0.45 -2.81 22.57
N LEU A 156 1.37 -1.84 22.53
CA LEU A 156 1.79 -1.20 21.27
C LEU A 156 2.38 -2.25 20.31
N GLU A 157 3.29 -3.09 20.80
CA GLU A 157 3.95 -4.13 20.01
C GLU A 157 2.95 -5.11 19.39
N GLU A 158 2.04 -5.66 20.21
CA GLU A 158 0.99 -6.57 19.75
C GLU A 158 0.11 -5.93 18.67
N ARG A 159 -0.34 -4.69 18.89
CA ARG A 159 -1.26 -4.00 17.96
C ARG A 159 -0.59 -3.53 16.68
N LEU A 160 0.69 -3.13 16.77
CA LEU A 160 1.48 -2.75 15.61
C LEU A 160 1.76 -3.95 14.72
N LEU A 161 2.22 -5.06 15.29
CA LEU A 161 2.43 -6.31 14.55
C LEU A 161 1.13 -6.76 13.88
N LEU A 162 0.03 -6.82 14.64
CA LEU A 162 -1.27 -7.21 14.07
C LEU A 162 -1.66 -6.34 12.87
N ALA A 163 -1.53 -5.02 12.98
CA ALA A 163 -1.87 -4.11 11.89
C ALA A 163 -1.00 -4.27 10.65
N ILE A 164 0.33 -4.39 10.79
CA ILE A 164 1.23 -4.53 9.63
C ILE A 164 1.09 -5.90 8.95
N HIS A 165 0.76 -6.95 9.70
CA HIS A 165 0.50 -8.28 9.14
C HIS A 165 -0.86 -8.34 8.43
N GLU A 166 -1.95 -7.87 9.05
CA GLU A 166 -3.30 -7.87 8.42
C GLU A 166 -3.40 -6.90 7.23
N ALA A 167 -2.67 -5.78 7.27
CA ALA A 167 -2.62 -4.85 6.16
C ALA A 167 -1.83 -5.38 4.96
N SER A 168 -0.87 -6.28 5.19
CA SER A 168 -0.10 -6.94 4.13
C SER A 168 -0.93 -7.95 3.32
N GLU A 169 -2.03 -8.47 3.87
CA GLU A 169 -2.97 -9.36 3.15
C GLU A 169 -3.90 -8.62 2.17
N GLY A 170 -3.40 -7.65 1.39
CA GLY A 170 -4.18 -6.90 0.40
C GLY A 170 -4.90 -7.77 -0.64
N PHE A 171 -6.17 -7.43 -0.94
CA PHE A 171 -7.03 -8.00 -1.99
C PHE A 171 -7.08 -9.53 -2.14
N GLY A 172 -7.29 -10.25 -1.03
CA GLY A 172 -7.89 -11.58 -1.09
C GLY A 172 -9.36 -11.48 -1.48
N PHE A 173 -9.67 -11.41 -2.78
CA PHE A 173 -10.95 -11.95 -3.25
C PHE A 173 -10.85 -13.46 -3.10
N GLY A 174 -11.48 -13.99 -2.05
CA GLY A 174 -12.22 -15.23 -2.20
C GLY A 174 -13.44 -15.02 -3.08
#